data_AF-A0A0F8ZWP8-F1
#
_entry.id   AF-A0A0F8ZWP8-F1
#
_cell.length_a   1.000
_cell.length_b   1.000
_cell.length_c   1.000
_cell.angle_alpha   90.00
_cell.angle_beta   90.00
_cell.angle_gamma   90.00
#
_symmetry.space_group_name_H-M   'P 1'
#
loop_
_entity.id
_entity.type
_entity.pdbx_description
1 polymer ?
#
loop_
_entity_poly.entity_id
_entity_poly.type
_entity_poly.pdbx_seq_one_letter_code
_entity_poly.pdbx_strand_id
1 'polypeptide(L)'
;MAGAKVTVGNVEIVSLLDTPMEFPWAAFFPNNSQQDFDPYRDRYPGSYASDGKFRTYAHCYALRSQGKTVLVDTGIGPGMGGRLLEEMNSKGIPLDSVDIVI
;
A
#
# COMPACT_ATOMS: atom_id res chain seq x y z
N MET A 1 -3.32 -16.18 2.42
CA MET A 1 -3.32 -14.71 2.43
C MET A 1 -3.10 -14.27 3.86
N ALA A 2 -2.04 -13.50 4.14
CA ALA A 2 -1.92 -12.88 5.46
C ALA A 2 -3.16 -12.00 5.68
N GLY A 3 -3.76 -12.05 6.87
CA GLY A 3 -4.87 -11.15 7.18
C GLY A 3 -4.44 -9.70 7.04
N ALA A 4 -5.38 -8.77 6.86
CA ALA A 4 -5.09 -7.34 6.83
C ALA A 4 -4.50 -6.79 8.15
N LYS A 5 -4.21 -7.66 9.12
CA LYS A 5 -3.73 -7.35 10.46
C LYS A 5 -2.62 -8.31 10.88
N VAL A 6 -1.62 -7.76 11.55
CA VAL A 6 -0.57 -8.53 12.23
C VAL A 6 -0.27 -7.87 13.57
N THR A 7 0.13 -8.65 14.56
CA THR A 7 0.53 -8.14 15.88
C THR A 7 2.03 -8.29 16.06
N VAL A 8 2.69 -7.22 16.48
CA VAL A 8 4.11 -7.20 16.85
C VAL A 8 4.23 -6.68 18.29
N GLY A 9 4.56 -7.56 19.24
CA GLY A 9 4.53 -7.21 20.66
C GLY A 9 3.13 -6.75 21.10
N ASN A 10 3.03 -5.53 21.61
CA ASN A 10 1.78 -4.89 22.03
C ASN A 10 1.18 -3.94 20.96
N VAL A 11 1.62 -4.04 19.71
CA VAL A 11 1.14 -3.19 18.59
C VAL A 11 0.34 -4.05 17.61
N GLU A 12 -0.91 -3.68 17.35
CA GLU A 12 -1.67 -4.20 16.20
C GLU A 12 -1.38 -3.32 14.98
N ILE A 13 -0.92 -3.91 13.90
CA ILE A 13 -0.65 -3.26 12.61
C ILE A 13 -1.75 -3.66 11.64
N VAL A 14 -2.50 -2.68 11.16
CA VAL A 14 -3.53 -2.86 10.13
C VAL A 14 -2.99 -2.31 8.81
N SER A 15 -2.87 -3.16 7.80
CA SER A 15 -2.56 -2.70 6.44
C SER A 15 -3.78 -2.01 5.84
N LEU A 16 -3.57 -0.88 5.18
CA LEU A 16 -4.57 -0.12 4.45
C LEU A 16 -4.12 -0.02 2.99
N LEU A 17 -5.01 -0.26 2.05
CA LEU A 17 -4.76 -0.02 0.63
C LEU A 17 -5.47 1.27 0.20
N ASP A 18 -4.71 2.30 -0.13
CA ASP A 18 -5.26 3.54 -0.69
C ASP A 18 -5.71 3.31 -2.13
N THR A 19 -4.80 2.85 -3.00
CA THR A 19 -5.13 2.47 -4.38
C THR A 19 -4.04 1.60 -5.03
N PRO A 20 -4.39 0.65 -5.92
CA PRO A 20 -3.42 0.07 -6.85
C PRO A 20 -2.96 1.11 -7.88
N MET A 21 -1.71 1.00 -8.33
CA MET A 21 -1.11 1.88 -9.33
C MET A 21 -0.32 1.08 -10.35
N GLU A 22 -0.22 1.61 -11.57
CA GLU A 22 0.48 0.94 -12.67
C GLU A 22 1.43 1.94 -13.35
N PHE A 23 2.71 1.59 -13.43
CA PHE A 23 3.75 2.45 -14.00
C PHE A 23 4.64 1.68 -14.98
N PRO A 24 5.18 2.34 -16.01
CA PRO A 24 6.26 1.74 -16.80
C PRO A 24 7.48 1.48 -15.90
N TRP A 25 8.17 0.37 -16.11
CA TRP A 25 9.38 0.00 -15.34
C TRP A 25 10.44 1.12 -15.35
N ALA A 26 10.55 1.83 -16.48
CA ALA A 26 11.52 2.90 -16.69
C ALA A 26 11.28 4.12 -15.78
N ALA A 27 10.09 4.28 -15.20
CA ALA A 27 9.83 5.32 -14.21
C ALA A 27 10.61 5.10 -12.90
N PHE A 28 10.88 3.85 -12.54
CA PHE A 28 11.63 3.48 -11.33
C PHE A 28 13.08 3.12 -11.64
N PHE A 29 13.32 2.49 -12.78
CA PHE A 29 14.63 1.96 -13.17
C PHE A 29 15.05 2.51 -14.54
N PRO A 30 15.27 3.83 -14.66
CA PRO A 30 15.51 4.47 -15.96
C PRO A 30 16.80 4.01 -16.67
N ASN A 31 17.72 3.38 -15.95
CA ASN A 31 19.01 2.94 -16.47
C ASN A 31 19.07 1.43 -16.80
N ASN A 32 17.96 0.70 -16.64
CA ASN A 32 17.87 -0.72 -16.94
C ASN A 32 17.27 -0.97 -18.32
N SER A 33 17.41 -2.20 -18.82
CA SER A 33 16.66 -2.66 -19.99
C SER A 33 15.38 -3.36 -19.55
N GLN A 34 14.37 -3.44 -20.43
CA GLN A 34 13.16 -4.23 -20.12
C GLN A 34 13.49 -5.72 -19.90
N GLN A 35 14.48 -6.25 -20.63
CA GLN A 35 14.87 -7.66 -20.60
C GLN A 35 15.42 -8.08 -19.24
N ASP A 36 15.99 -7.12 -18.48
CA ASP A 36 16.45 -7.34 -17.10
C ASP A 36 15.31 -7.82 -16.19
N PHE A 37 14.06 -7.52 -16.55
CA PHE A 37 12.88 -7.82 -15.76
C PHE A 37 12.13 -9.09 -16.18
N ASP A 38 12.43 -9.65 -17.35
CA ASP A 38 11.73 -10.82 -17.89
C ASP A 38 11.75 -12.04 -16.94
N PRO A 39 12.87 -12.37 -16.24
CA PRO A 39 12.88 -13.47 -15.28
C PRO A 39 11.90 -13.31 -14.10
N TYR A 40 11.49 -12.07 -13.80
CA TYR A 40 10.57 -11.77 -12.71
C TYR A 40 9.10 -11.83 -13.13
N ARG A 41 8.80 -11.81 -14.44
CA ARG A 41 7.41 -11.91 -14.94
C ARG A 41 6.78 -13.23 -14.54
N ASP A 42 7.50 -14.33 -14.76
CA ASP A 42 7.03 -15.67 -14.41
C ASP A 42 7.09 -15.93 -12.90
N ARG A 43 8.09 -15.36 -12.22
CA ARG A 43 8.27 -15.53 -10.77
C ARG A 43 7.25 -14.75 -9.95
N TYR A 44 6.84 -13.57 -10.41
CA TYR A 44 5.95 -12.65 -9.71
C TYR A 44 4.85 -12.11 -10.63
N PRO A 45 3.97 -12.97 -11.18
CA PRO A 45 2.99 -12.56 -12.18
C PRO A 45 2.02 -11.49 -11.67
N GLY A 46 1.75 -11.44 -10.36
CA GLY A 46 0.90 -10.42 -9.75
C GLY A 46 1.51 -9.01 -9.67
N SER A 47 2.82 -8.88 -9.90
CA SER A 47 3.55 -7.61 -9.91
C SER A 47 3.49 -6.92 -11.28
N TYR A 48 2.79 -7.50 -12.25
CA TYR A 48 2.63 -6.96 -13.59
C TYR A 48 1.15 -6.75 -13.93
N ALA A 49 0.86 -5.65 -14.60
CA ALA A 49 -0.41 -5.42 -15.25
C ALA A 49 -0.49 -6.20 -16.57
N SER A 50 -1.70 -6.33 -17.13
CA SER A 50 -1.92 -7.06 -18.39
C SER A 50 -1.20 -6.42 -19.57
N ASP A 51 -0.94 -5.11 -19.52
CA ASP A 51 -0.17 -4.36 -20.52
C ASP A 51 1.35 -4.39 -20.27
N GLY A 52 1.80 -5.16 -19.27
CA GLY A 52 3.21 -5.37 -18.94
C GLY A 52 3.84 -4.27 -18.08
N LYS A 53 3.10 -3.25 -17.67
CA LYS A 53 3.53 -2.28 -16.64
C LYS A 53 3.74 -2.96 -15.29
N PHE A 54 4.53 -2.33 -14.43
CA PHE A 54 4.64 -2.75 -13.03
C PHE A 54 3.36 -2.35 -12.30
N ARG A 55 2.78 -3.33 -11.61
CA ARG A 55 1.67 -3.12 -10.69
C ARG A 55 2.23 -2.93 -9.28
N THR A 56 1.92 -1.79 -8.71
CA THR A 56 2.29 -1.37 -7.36
C THR A 56 1.02 -0.97 -6.60
N TYR A 57 1.16 -0.73 -5.30
CA TYR A 57 0.06 -0.41 -4.39
C TYR A 57 0.50 0.74 -3.49
N ALA A 58 -0.29 1.82 -3.46
CA ALA A 58 -0.16 2.85 -2.43
C ALA A 58 -0.72 2.27 -1.14
N HIS A 59 0.16 1.66 -0.33
CA HIS A 59 -0.21 1.14 0.98
C HIS A 59 0.07 2.17 2.06
N CYS A 60 -0.79 2.15 3.07
CA CYS A 60 -0.61 2.86 4.33
C CYS A 60 -0.79 1.85 5.47
N TYR A 61 -0.49 2.26 6.70
CA TYR A 61 -0.66 1.39 7.87
C TYR A 61 -1.23 2.16 9.04
N ALA A 62 -2.16 1.54 9.78
CA ALA A 62 -2.58 2.02 11.08
C ALA A 62 -1.97 1.14 12.18
N LEU A 63 -1.27 1.76 13.11
CA LEU A 63 -0.66 1.10 14.26
C LEU A 63 -1.47 1.47 15.50
N ARG A 64 -2.02 0.45 16.17
CA ARG A 64 -2.79 0.60 17.40
C ARG A 64 -2.03 0.04 18.59
N SER A 65 -1.78 0.87 19.60
CA SER A 65 -1.18 0.43 20.86
C SER A 65 -1.58 1.36 21.99
N GLN A 66 -1.91 0.80 23.16
CA GLN A 66 -2.22 1.57 24.38
C GLN A 66 -3.28 2.68 24.18
N GLY A 67 -4.30 2.39 23.35
CA GLY A 67 -5.37 3.35 23.05
C GLY A 67 -4.97 4.50 22.11
N LYS A 68 -3.77 4.43 21.52
CA LYS A 68 -3.30 5.38 20.51
C LYS A 68 -3.28 4.76 19.12
N THR A 69 -3.59 5.58 18.12
CA THR A 69 -3.53 5.20 16.70
C THR A 69 -2.54 6.09 15.97
N VAL A 70 -1.53 5.47 15.35
CA VAL A 70 -0.58 6.13 14.45
C VAL A 70 -0.91 5.71 13.02
N LEU A 71 -1.09 6.67 12.12
CA LEU A 71 -1.20 6.43 10.69
C LEU A 71 0.17 6.64 10.03
N VAL A 72 0.64 5.65 9.27
CA VAL A 72 1.89 5.70 8.49
C VAL A 72 1.52 5.91 7.03
N ASP A 73 2.05 6.99 6.45
CA ASP A 73 1.66 7.54 5.14
C ASP A 73 0.17 7.92 5.03
N THR A 74 -0.16 8.70 4.00
CA THR A 74 -1.54 9.18 3.76
C THR A 74 -2.05 8.94 2.34
N GLY A 75 -1.40 8.05 1.61
CA GLY A 75 -1.77 7.69 0.25
C GLY A 75 -1.52 8.84 -0.75
N ILE A 76 -2.19 8.76 -1.90
CA ILE A 76 -2.08 9.76 -2.98
C ILE A 76 -3.20 10.81 -2.94
N GLY A 77 -4.14 10.66 -2.01
CA GLY A 77 -5.28 11.55 -1.82
C GLY A 77 -6.42 11.33 -2.83
N PRO A 78 -7.64 11.77 -2.49
CA PRO A 78 -8.84 11.51 -3.29
C PRO A 78 -8.81 12.22 -4.65
N GLY A 79 -8.11 13.35 -4.77
CA GLY A 79 -7.94 14.07 -6.04
C GLY A 79 -7.17 13.27 -7.10
N MET A 80 -6.42 12.25 -6.70
CA MET A 80 -5.70 11.34 -7.59
C MET A 80 -6.31 9.94 -7.61
N GLY A 81 -7.51 9.77 -7.05
CA GLY A 81 -8.22 8.48 -6.99
C GLY A 81 -7.85 7.60 -5.80
N GLY A 82 -7.18 8.15 -4.78
CA GLY A 82 -6.96 7.46 -3.51
C GLY A 82 -8.26 7.24 -2.72
N ARG A 83 -8.38 6.07 -2.08
CA ARG A 83 -9.55 5.64 -1.29
C ARG A 83 -9.21 5.34 0.17
N LEU A 84 -8.11 5.88 0.70
CA LEU A 84 -7.62 5.59 2.06
C LEU A 84 -8.70 5.79 3.13
N LEU A 85 -9.50 6.85 3.06
CA LEU A 85 -10.54 7.12 4.08
C LEU A 85 -11.62 6.04 4.10
N GLU A 86 -12.02 5.54 2.93
CA GLU A 86 -13.00 4.45 2.80
C GLU A 86 -12.43 3.15 3.36
N GLU A 87 -11.17 2.88 3.06
CA GLU A 87 -10.44 1.71 3.54
C GLU A 87 -10.20 1.73 5.05
N MET A 88 -9.85 2.88 5.61
CA MET A 88 -9.73 3.10 7.05
C MET A 88 -11.06 2.80 7.75
N ASN A 89 -12.15 3.37 7.23
CA ASN A 89 -13.48 3.16 7.79
C ASN A 89 -13.93 1.69 7.69
N SER A 90 -13.68 1.03 6.55
CA SER A 90 -14.01 -0.40 6.36
C SER A 90 -13.28 -1.32 7.35
N LYS A 91 -12.13 -0.87 7.87
CA LYS A 91 -11.29 -1.59 8.84
C LYS A 91 -11.47 -1.11 10.29
N GLY A 92 -12.49 -0.27 10.53
CA GLY A 92 -12.84 0.22 11.86
C GLY A 92 -11.79 1.18 12.42
N ILE A 93 -11.26 2.05 11.57
CA ILE A 93 -10.34 3.14 11.94
C ILE A 93 -10.99 4.45 11.50
N PRO A 94 -11.81 5.09 12.34
CA PRO A 94 -12.35 6.41 12.07
C PRO A 94 -11.24 7.46 11.91
N LEU A 95 -11.43 8.46 11.05
CA LEU A 95 -10.42 9.51 10.81
C LEU A 95 -10.08 10.29 12.10
N ASP A 96 -11.08 10.56 12.92
CA ASP A 96 -10.96 11.27 14.21
C ASP A 96 -10.30 10.42 15.31
N SER A 97 -10.08 9.13 15.08
CA SER A 97 -9.34 8.25 15.99
C SER A 97 -7.82 8.30 15.83
N VAL A 98 -7.31 8.98 14.79
CA VAL A 98 -5.88 9.08 14.50
C VAL A 98 -5.24 10.14 15.39
N ASP A 99 -4.26 9.74 16.21
CA ASP A 99 -3.53 10.64 17.10
C ASP A 99 -2.30 11.28 16.43
N ILE A 100 -1.63 10.53 15.55
CA ILE A 100 -0.35 10.90 14.94
C ILE A 100 -0.31 10.41 13.49
N VAL A 101 0.28 11.21 12.60
CA VAL A 101 0.63 10.83 11.23
C VAL A 101 2.16 10.85 11.09
N ILE A 102 2.76 9.80 10.55
CA ILE A 102 4.21 9.72 10.26
C ILE A 102 4.49 9.34 8.82
#